data_AF-A0A534QTF2-F1
#
_entry.id   AF-A0A534QTF2-F1
#
_cell.length_a   1.000
_cell.length_b   1.000
_cell.length_c   1.000
_cell.angle_alpha   90.00
_cell.angle_beta   90.00
_cell.angle_gamma   90.00
#
_symmetry.space_group_name_H-M   'P 1'
#
loop_
_entity.id
_entity.type
_entity.pdbx_description
1 polymer ?
#
loop_
_entity_poly.entity_id
_entity_poly.type
_entity_poly.pdbx_seq_one_letter_code
_entity_poly.pdbx_strand_id
1 'polypeptide(L)'
;MGRWDHILDQRPQELKDYVLDKVAEQMVEDLRNFPPRIEEWLDAAMQSRYARVLTRLGRPELDTYRVACELAREEMLHEYELIDRFCRSDEYRRLLPNELEEQSAHFMTRYLVDSALAFQEYAQGKFRRRDLVTLMEKVEDRLLRGYRLRL
;
A
#
# COMPACT_ATOMS: atom_id res chain seq x y z
N MET A 1 21.88 -34.41 -4.71
CA MET A 1 21.43 -33.04 -4.40
C MET A 1 20.79 -33.08 -3.03
N GLY A 2 21.48 -32.52 -2.05
CA GLY A 2 20.99 -32.41 -0.68
C GLY A 2 19.83 -31.42 -0.64
N ARG A 3 18.92 -31.64 0.31
CA ARG A 3 17.76 -30.79 0.60
C ARG A 3 18.12 -29.30 0.74
N TRP A 4 19.37 -28.96 1.05
CA TRP A 4 19.82 -27.61 1.36
C TRP A 4 20.69 -26.95 0.26
N ASP A 5 21.04 -27.68 -0.81
CA ASP A 5 21.92 -27.15 -1.88
C ASP A 5 21.32 -25.89 -2.52
N HIS A 6 19.99 -25.88 -2.73
CA HIS A 6 19.25 -24.75 -3.29
C HIS A 6 19.24 -23.47 -2.43
N ILE A 7 19.61 -23.55 -1.15
CA ILE A 7 19.72 -22.38 -0.26
C ILE A 7 21.12 -21.77 -0.37
N LEU A 8 22.14 -22.61 -0.53
CA LEU A 8 23.53 -22.18 -0.68
C LEU A 8 23.79 -21.54 -2.06
N ASP A 9 23.01 -21.94 -3.07
CA ASP A 9 23.06 -21.35 -4.42
C ASP A 9 22.37 -19.98 -4.52
N GLN A 10 21.63 -19.54 -3.49
CA GLN A 10 20.97 -18.24 -3.48
C GLN A 10 21.98 -17.14 -3.13
N ARG A 11 21.94 -16.05 -3.91
CA ARG A 11 22.73 -14.86 -3.59
C ARG A 11 22.28 -14.28 -2.25
N PRO A 12 23.21 -13.85 -1.38
CA PRO A 12 22.87 -13.14 -0.16
C PRO A 12 21.94 -11.96 -0.47
N GLN A 13 20.82 -11.87 0.25
CA GLN A 13 19.92 -10.73 0.14
C GLN A 13 20.58 -9.52 0.81
N GLU A 14 20.47 -8.34 0.17
CA GLU A 14 20.92 -7.11 0.81
C GLU A 14 20.05 -6.81 2.04
N LEU A 15 20.67 -6.39 3.15
CA LEU A 15 19.96 -6.11 4.41
C LEU A 15 18.79 -5.12 4.22
N LYS A 16 18.95 -4.14 3.32
CA LYS A 16 17.88 -3.20 2.99
C LYS A 16 16.68 -3.89 2.38
N ASP A 17 16.91 -4.78 1.41
CA ASP A 17 15.85 -5.50 0.72
C ASP A 17 15.10 -6.44 1.68
N TYR A 18 15.83 -7.12 2.58
CA TYR A 18 15.24 -7.92 3.64
C TYR A 18 14.35 -7.09 4.58
N VAL A 19 14.81 -5.90 4.99
CA VAL A 19 14.01 -5.00 5.83
C VAL A 19 12.74 -4.56 5.09
N LEU A 20 12.84 -4.18 3.81
CA LEU A 20 11.68 -3.82 3.00
C LEU A 20 10.68 -4.98 2.88
N ASP A 21 11.16 -6.22 2.74
CA ASP A 21 10.29 -7.40 2.73
C ASP A 21 9.54 -7.58 4.06
N LYS A 22 10.21 -7.36 5.19
CA LYS A 22 9.58 -7.47 6.52
C LYS A 22 8.52 -6.40 6.76
N VAL A 23 8.80 -5.17 6.34
CA VAL A 23 7.83 -4.07 6.43
C VAL A 23 6.64 -4.33 5.50
N ALA A 24 6.89 -4.81 4.27
CA ALA A 24 5.83 -5.18 3.34
C ALA A 24 4.94 -6.29 3.90
N GLU A 25 5.54 -7.33 4.53
CA GLU A 25 4.79 -8.41 5.17
C GLU A 25 3.83 -7.89 6.24
N GLN A 26 4.29 -6.99 7.11
CA GLN A 26 3.44 -6.38 8.15
C GLN A 26 2.29 -5.57 7.55
N MET A 27 2.58 -4.69 6.59
CA MET A 27 1.55 -3.85 5.95
C MET A 27 0.50 -4.70 5.22
N VAL A 28 0.92 -5.80 4.60
CA VAL A 28 0.01 -6.75 3.93
C VAL A 28 -0.86 -7.47 4.95
N GLU A 29 -0.31 -7.86 6.10
CA GLU A 29 -1.09 -8.50 7.18
C GLU A 29 -2.16 -7.55 7.71
N ASP A 30 -1.82 -6.29 7.96
CA ASP A 30 -2.76 -5.27 8.41
C ASP A 30 -3.86 -5.02 7.37
N LEU A 31 -3.51 -4.95 6.09
CA LEU A 31 -4.47 -4.78 4.99
C LEU A 31 -5.37 -5.99 4.75
N ARG A 32 -4.89 -7.20 5.06
CA ARG A 32 -5.71 -8.41 5.11
C ARG A 32 -6.63 -8.41 6.33
N ASN A 33 -6.19 -7.86 7.45
CA ASN A 33 -7.00 -7.65 8.64
C ASN A 33 -7.78 -6.33 8.58
N PHE A 34 -8.48 -6.14 7.46
CA PHE A 34 -9.16 -4.90 7.14
C PHE A 34 -10.28 -4.56 8.14
N PRO A 35 -10.43 -3.29 8.57
CA PRO A 35 -9.59 -2.13 8.22
C PRO A 35 -8.26 -2.12 9.02
N PRO A 36 -7.11 -1.80 8.39
CA PRO A 36 -5.87 -1.58 9.12
C PRO A 36 -6.04 -0.46 10.17
N ARG A 37 -5.36 -0.61 11.30
CA ARG A 37 -5.41 0.37 12.39
C ARG A 37 -4.57 1.58 12.05
N ILE A 38 -5.16 2.78 12.15
CA ILE A 38 -4.43 4.05 12.15
C ILE A 38 -4.23 4.46 13.61
N GLU A 39 -2.97 4.60 14.03
CA GLU A 39 -2.61 4.92 15.42
C GLU A 39 -2.90 6.39 15.76
N GLU A 40 -2.57 7.31 14.85
CA GLU A 40 -2.74 8.74 15.05
C GLU A 40 -3.62 9.36 13.95
N TRP A 41 -4.76 9.91 14.38
CA TRP A 41 -5.63 10.70 13.52
C TRP A 41 -5.28 12.17 13.67
N LEU A 42 -5.16 12.88 12.55
CA LEU A 42 -4.88 14.32 12.55
C LEU A 42 -5.96 15.12 13.29
N ASP A 43 -7.24 14.77 13.06
CA ASP A 43 -8.39 15.37 13.72
C ASP A 43 -9.63 14.44 13.67
N ALA A 44 -10.68 14.82 14.40
CA ALA A 44 -11.93 14.08 14.46
C ALA A 44 -12.72 14.11 13.13
N ALA A 45 -12.53 15.14 12.29
CA ALA A 45 -13.21 15.27 11.00
C ALA A 45 -12.69 14.20 10.03
N MET A 46 -11.38 13.97 10.04
CA MET A 46 -10.70 12.96 9.26
C MET A 46 -11.11 11.54 9.67
N GLN A 47 -11.19 11.27 10.98
CA GLN A 47 -11.71 9.99 11.46
C GLN A 47 -13.18 9.79 11.02
N SER A 48 -13.99 10.84 11.12
CA SER A 48 -15.40 10.82 10.70
C SER A 48 -15.56 10.57 9.20
N ARG A 49 -14.65 11.11 8.37
CA ARG A 49 -14.63 10.89 6.92
C ARG A 49 -14.55 9.39 6.57
N TYR A 50 -13.85 8.60 7.36
CA TYR A 50 -13.69 7.16 7.13
C TYR A 50 -14.58 6.28 8.01
N ALA A 51 -15.56 6.85 8.74
CA ALA A 51 -16.41 6.10 9.66
C ALA A 51 -17.12 4.91 8.98
N ARG A 52 -17.55 5.06 7.72
CA ARG A 52 -18.16 3.99 6.93
C ARG A 52 -17.17 2.88 6.57
N VAL A 53 -15.92 3.24 6.27
CA VAL A 53 -14.84 2.27 6.01
C VAL A 53 -14.48 1.52 7.29
N LEU A 54 -14.40 2.22 8.42
CA LEU A 54 -14.06 1.61 9.71
C LEU A 54 -15.13 0.63 10.22
N THR A 55 -16.37 0.79 9.79
CA THR A 55 -17.53 -0.03 10.21
C THR A 55 -18.00 -0.99 9.12
N ARG A 56 -17.30 -1.07 7.98
CA ARG A 56 -17.75 -1.88 6.85
C ARG A 56 -17.74 -3.36 7.17
N LEU A 57 -18.68 -4.10 6.58
CA LEU A 57 -18.74 -5.54 6.66
C LEU A 57 -17.94 -6.15 5.50
N GLY A 58 -16.89 -6.90 5.82
CA GLY A 58 -16.07 -7.61 4.84
C GLY A 58 -14.96 -6.74 4.22
N ARG A 59 -14.14 -7.36 3.37
CA ARG A 59 -12.95 -6.74 2.75
C ARG A 59 -13.27 -6.04 1.44
N PRO A 60 -12.54 -4.95 1.10
CA PRO A 60 -12.70 -4.25 -0.17
C PRO A 60 -12.57 -5.18 -1.37
N GLU A 61 -13.11 -4.74 -2.51
CA GLU A 61 -12.92 -5.46 -3.77
C GLU A 61 -11.44 -5.42 -4.19
N LEU A 62 -11.03 -6.40 -4.99
CA LEU A 62 -9.63 -6.51 -5.42
C LEU A 62 -9.18 -5.27 -6.20
N ASP A 63 -10.06 -4.67 -7.00
CA ASP A 63 -9.77 -3.44 -7.73
C ASP A 63 -9.52 -2.25 -6.79
N THR A 64 -10.17 -2.22 -5.63
CA THR A 64 -9.95 -1.19 -4.60
C THR A 64 -8.55 -1.29 -3.98
N TYR A 65 -8.07 -2.50 -3.73
CA TYR A 65 -6.69 -2.72 -3.30
C TYR A 65 -5.68 -2.28 -4.37
N ARG A 66 -5.94 -2.58 -5.66
CA ARG A 66 -5.09 -2.14 -6.77
C ARG A 66 -5.00 -0.64 -6.84
N VAL A 67 -6.14 0.05 -6.83
CA VAL A 67 -6.18 1.51 -6.91
C VAL A 67 -5.45 2.10 -5.70
N ALA A 68 -5.65 1.56 -4.50
CA ALA A 68 -4.96 2.06 -3.31
C ALA A 68 -3.43 1.93 -3.39
N CYS A 69 -2.92 0.77 -3.82
CA CYS A 69 -1.50 0.53 -4.02
C CYS A 69 -0.91 1.43 -5.12
N GLU A 70 -1.64 1.62 -6.21
CA GLU A 70 -1.23 2.47 -7.33
C GLU A 70 -1.11 3.93 -6.87
N LEU A 71 -2.16 4.48 -6.24
CA LEU A 71 -2.16 5.82 -5.70
C LEU A 71 -1.02 6.01 -4.69
N ALA A 72 -0.81 5.06 -3.78
CA ALA A 72 0.27 5.15 -2.80
C ALA A 72 1.66 5.16 -3.45
N ARG A 73 1.85 4.43 -4.55
CA ARG A 73 3.11 4.44 -5.31
C ARG A 73 3.34 5.80 -5.98
N GLU A 74 2.33 6.35 -6.62
CA GLU A 74 2.43 7.66 -7.28
C GLU A 74 2.59 8.81 -6.26
N GLU A 75 1.98 8.70 -5.07
CA GLU A 75 2.23 9.58 -3.92
C GLU A 75 3.70 9.51 -3.47
N MET A 76 4.28 8.31 -3.41
CA MET A 76 5.72 8.15 -3.16
C MET A 76 6.57 8.75 -4.27
N LEU A 77 6.10 8.84 -5.51
CA LEU A 77 6.81 9.49 -6.62
C LEU A 77 6.53 11.00 -6.71
N HIS A 78 5.58 11.53 -5.94
CA HIS A 78 5.04 12.90 -6.06
C HIS A 78 4.37 13.20 -7.42
N GLU A 79 3.81 12.20 -8.08
CA GLU A 79 3.14 12.34 -9.38
C GLU A 79 1.69 12.81 -9.22
N TYR A 80 1.49 13.94 -8.53
CA TYR A 80 0.16 14.44 -8.17
C TYR A 80 -0.72 14.76 -9.38
N GLU A 81 -0.13 15.22 -10.49
CA GLU A 81 -0.88 15.47 -11.74
C GLU A 81 -1.43 14.18 -12.36
N LEU A 82 -0.69 13.08 -12.21
CA LEU A 82 -1.11 11.77 -12.71
C LEU A 82 -2.25 11.22 -11.85
N ILE A 83 -2.13 11.34 -10.52
CA ILE A 83 -3.18 11.00 -9.56
C ILE A 83 -4.46 11.78 -9.88
N ASP A 84 -4.37 13.10 -10.00
CA ASP A 84 -5.51 13.97 -10.29
C ASP A 84 -6.21 13.60 -11.60
N ARG A 85 -5.43 13.31 -12.65
CA ARG A 85 -5.96 12.89 -13.94
C ARG A 85 -6.67 11.55 -13.84
N PHE A 86 -6.08 10.59 -13.13
CA PHE A 86 -6.67 9.27 -12.95
C PHE A 86 -7.97 9.35 -12.16
N CYS A 87 -8.01 10.06 -11.02
CA CYS A 87 -9.21 10.23 -10.20
C CYS A 87 -10.39 10.85 -10.96
N ARG A 88 -10.13 11.63 -12.02
CA ARG A 88 -11.17 12.23 -12.88
C ARG A 88 -11.61 11.30 -14.03
N SER A 89 -10.87 10.24 -14.31
CA SER A 89 -11.08 9.35 -15.45
C SER A 89 -12.34 8.47 -15.30
N ASP A 90 -12.84 7.97 -16.43
CA ASP A 90 -13.91 6.96 -16.44
C ASP A 90 -13.41 5.61 -15.90
N GLU A 91 -12.11 5.33 -16.04
CA GLU A 91 -11.51 4.11 -15.51
C GLU A 91 -11.55 4.06 -13.99
N TYR A 92 -11.24 5.18 -13.32
CA TYR A 92 -11.38 5.29 -11.86
C TYR A 92 -12.79 4.97 -11.39
N ARG A 93 -13.80 5.56 -12.06
CA ARG A 93 -15.22 5.31 -11.74
C ARG A 93 -15.65 3.87 -12.04
N ARG A 94 -15.01 3.22 -13.02
CA ARG A 94 -15.24 1.80 -13.33
C ARG A 94 -14.64 0.88 -12.26
N LEU A 95 -13.43 1.20 -11.78
CA LEU A 95 -12.71 0.40 -10.78
C LEU A 95 -13.27 0.59 -9.37
N LEU A 96 -13.78 1.77 -9.05
CA LEU A 96 -14.38 2.11 -7.76
C LEU A 96 -15.86 2.47 -7.98
N PRO A 97 -16.76 1.48 -8.10
CA PRO A 97 -18.12 1.69 -8.59
C PRO A 97 -19.05 2.41 -7.59
N ASN A 98 -18.63 2.55 -6.34
CA ASN A 98 -19.43 3.18 -5.29
C ASN A 98 -18.55 3.94 -4.29
N GLU A 99 -19.19 4.84 -3.54
CA GLU A 99 -18.53 5.70 -2.56
C GLU A 99 -17.79 4.94 -1.45
N LEU A 100 -18.27 3.74 -1.06
CA LEU A 100 -17.61 2.97 -0.02
C LEU A 100 -16.29 2.38 -0.50
N GLU A 101 -16.23 1.89 -1.74
CA GLU A 101 -14.99 1.43 -2.37
C GLU A 101 -14.03 2.61 -2.63
N GLU A 102 -14.55 3.76 -3.05
CA GLU A 102 -13.77 5.01 -3.17
C GLU A 102 -13.12 5.42 -1.84
N GLN A 103 -13.91 5.51 -0.77
CA GLN A 103 -13.40 5.84 0.56
C GLN A 103 -12.44 4.76 1.07
N SER A 104 -12.68 3.48 0.76
CA SER A 104 -11.80 2.37 1.15
C SER A 104 -10.44 2.48 0.44
N ALA A 105 -10.42 2.82 -0.85
CA ALA A 105 -9.18 3.04 -1.60
C ALA A 105 -8.37 4.18 -0.98
N HIS A 106 -8.98 5.34 -0.76
CA HIS A 106 -8.31 6.49 -0.15
C HIS A 106 -7.82 6.21 1.27
N PHE A 107 -8.59 5.47 2.07
CA PHE A 107 -8.19 5.05 3.41
C PHE A 107 -6.93 4.17 3.35
N MET A 108 -6.90 3.19 2.44
CA MET A 108 -5.75 2.31 2.26
C MET A 108 -4.53 3.06 1.72
N THR A 109 -4.71 3.95 0.74
CA THR A 109 -3.63 4.81 0.24
C THR A 109 -3.00 5.61 1.37
N ARG A 110 -3.83 6.24 2.21
CA ARG A 110 -3.34 6.96 3.38
C ARG A 110 -2.55 6.05 4.31
N TYR A 111 -3.13 4.92 4.72
CA TYR A 111 -2.43 3.98 5.61
C TYR A 111 -1.07 3.56 5.04
N LEU A 112 -1.01 3.25 3.73
CA LEU A 112 0.22 2.85 3.05
C LEU A 112 1.27 3.97 3.06
N VAL A 113 0.88 5.19 2.71
CA VAL A 113 1.76 6.37 2.68
C VAL A 113 2.24 6.73 4.08
N ASP A 114 1.33 6.84 5.04
CA ASP A 114 1.66 7.20 6.43
C ASP A 114 2.62 6.15 7.03
N SER A 115 2.36 4.86 6.81
CA SER A 115 3.22 3.77 7.30
C SER A 115 4.61 3.78 6.67
N ALA A 116 4.70 4.05 5.35
CA ALA A 116 5.98 4.12 4.65
C ALA A 116 6.83 5.31 5.12
N LEU A 117 6.19 6.47 5.35
CA LEU A 117 6.87 7.67 5.85
C LEU A 117 7.32 7.48 7.31
N ALA A 118 6.46 6.92 8.17
CA ALA A 118 6.82 6.60 9.55
C ALA A 118 8.00 5.61 9.62
N PHE A 119 8.00 4.59 8.76
CA PHE A 119 9.14 3.68 8.63
C PHE A 119 10.42 4.40 8.18
N GLN A 120 10.33 5.29 7.19
CA GLN A 120 11.47 6.06 6.71
C GLN A 120 12.09 6.94 7.81
N GLU A 121 11.24 7.61 8.58
CA GLU A 121 11.63 8.43 9.72
C GLU A 121 12.29 7.59 10.80
N TYR A 122 11.67 6.48 11.20
CA TYR A 122 12.23 5.52 12.17
C TYR A 122 13.60 4.99 11.74
N ALA A 123 13.76 4.72 10.44
CA ALA A 123 15.01 4.25 9.87
C ALA A 123 16.07 5.37 9.69
N GLN A 124 15.81 6.59 10.18
CA GLN A 124 16.72 7.73 10.18
C GLN A 124 17.28 8.05 8.79
N GLY A 125 16.43 7.99 7.76
CA GLY A 125 16.81 8.34 6.38
C GLY A 125 17.71 7.31 5.67
N LYS A 126 17.89 6.10 6.23
CA LYS A 126 18.62 5.00 5.56
C LYS A 126 17.93 4.52 4.28
N PHE A 127 16.62 4.76 4.17
CA PHE A 127 15.79 4.47 3.02
C PHE A 127 15.43 5.76 2.30
N ARG A 128 15.67 5.78 1.00
CA ARG A 128 15.32 6.88 0.10
C ARG A 128 13.90 6.69 -0.42
N ARG A 129 13.37 7.74 -1.04
CA ARG A 129 12.05 7.70 -1.67
C ARG A 129 11.87 6.56 -2.66
N ARG A 130 12.88 6.26 -3.48
CA ARG A 130 12.88 5.10 -4.38
C ARG A 130 12.74 3.76 -3.64
N ASP A 131 13.29 3.65 -2.44
CA ASP A 131 13.15 2.43 -1.63
C ASP A 131 11.70 2.28 -1.11
N LEU A 132 11.00 3.39 -0.85
CA LEU A 132 9.57 3.39 -0.49
C LEU A 132 8.67 3.03 -1.68
N VAL A 133 9.06 3.40 -2.91
CA VAL A 133 8.38 2.92 -4.13
C VAL A 133 8.54 1.41 -4.23
N THR A 134 9.75 0.88 -4.03
CA THR A 134 9.99 -0.58 -3.98
C THR A 134 9.17 -1.25 -2.86
N LEU A 135 9.00 -0.60 -1.70
CA LEU A 135 8.13 -1.08 -0.64
C LEU A 135 6.68 -1.23 -1.13
N MET A 136 6.15 -0.22 -1.83
CA MET A 136 4.79 -0.28 -2.38
C MET A 136 4.64 -1.42 -3.39
N GLU A 137 5.62 -1.62 -4.28
CA GLU A 137 5.62 -2.74 -5.23
C GLU A 137 5.63 -4.11 -4.53
N LYS A 138 6.42 -4.25 -3.46
CA LYS A 138 6.47 -5.46 -2.63
C LYS A 138 5.14 -5.73 -1.92
N VAL A 139 4.43 -4.69 -1.48
CA VAL A 139 3.08 -4.80 -0.89
C VAL A 139 2.06 -5.20 -1.96
N GLU A 140 2.07 -4.51 -3.09
CA GLU A 140 1.20 -4.78 -4.25
C GLU A 140 1.31 -6.25 -4.68
N ASP A 141 2.54 -6.78 -4.82
CA ASP A 141 2.79 -8.15 -5.23
C ASP A 141 2.21 -9.20 -4.28
N ARG A 142 2.34 -8.95 -2.98
CA ARG A 142 1.85 -9.86 -1.93
C ARG A 142 0.33 -9.82 -1.78
N LEU A 143 -0.30 -8.69 -2.09
CA LEU A 143 -1.75 -8.54 -2.06
C LEU A 143 -2.40 -9.08 -3.34
N LEU A 144 -1.83 -8.79 -4.49
CA LEU A 144 -2.51 -8.89 -5.78
C LEU A 144 -2.00 -10.03 -6.66
N ARG A 145 -0.89 -10.69 -6.27
CA ARG A 145 -0.31 -11.86 -6.97
C ARG A 145 -0.19 -11.66 -8.49
N GLY A 146 0.15 -10.45 -8.95
CA GLY A 146 0.31 -10.10 -10.36
C GLY A 146 -0.88 -9.41 -11.02
N TYR A 147 -2.01 -9.22 -10.32
CA TYR A 147 -3.14 -8.41 -10.81
C TYR A 147 -2.89 -6.91 -10.57
N ARG A 148 -1.91 -6.34 -11.27
CA ARG A 148 -1.43 -4.96 -11.06
C ARG A 148 -2.21 -3.93 -11.89
N LEU A 149 -2.29 -2.70 -11.40
CA LEU A 149 -2.67 -1.51 -12.18
C LEU A 149 -1.38 -0.71 -12.44
N ARG A 150 -1.33 0.10 -13.49
CA ARG A 150 -0.27 1.08 -13.74
C ARG A 150 -0.93 2.30 -14.42
N LEU A 151 -0.77 3.50 -13.85
CA LEU A 151 -1.28 4.76 -14.42
C LEU A 151 -0.50 5.23 -15.66
#